data_AF-A0A7C7Q3A9-F1
#
_entry.id   AF-A0A7C7Q3A9-F1
#
_cell.length_a   1.000
_cell.length_b   1.000
_cell.length_c   1.000
_cell.angle_alpha   90.00
_cell.angle_beta   90.00
_cell.angle_gamma   90.00
#
_symmetry.space_group_name_H-M   'P 1'
#
loop_
_entity.id
_entity.type
_entity.pdbx_description
1 polymer ?
#
loop_
_entity_poly.entity_id
_entity_poly.type
_entity_poly.pdbx_seq_one_letter_code
_entity_poly.pdbx_strand_id
1 'polypeptide(L)'
;MKVRYIEEHHAGKNMTFHQRRSELEKPKPPLTFLRCKNCGTEHSRLFKHNDYIFKEIRGEEDKCPKCGSPEMIIVNIYVPEEREKQGRG
;
A
#
# COMPACT_ATOMS: atom_id res chain seq x y z
N MET A 1 9.52 24.05 31.56
CA MET A 1 8.39 23.83 30.63
C MET A 1 8.18 22.33 30.46
N LYS A 2 6.94 21.85 30.66
CA LYS A 2 6.49 20.49 30.35
C LYS A 2 6.20 20.39 28.85
N VAL A 3 6.62 19.31 28.22
CA VAL A 3 5.69 18.54 27.37
C VAL A 3 5.86 17.08 27.79
N ARG A 4 4.85 16.55 28.47
CA ARG A 4 4.73 15.14 28.80
C ARG A 4 4.10 14.44 27.59
N TYR A 5 4.69 13.36 27.11
CA TYR A 5 3.94 12.30 26.44
C TYR A 5 3.97 11.09 27.38
N ILE A 6 2.78 10.67 27.79
CA ILE A 6 2.44 9.62 28.75
C ILE A 6 2.01 8.42 27.89
N GLU A 7 2.86 7.38 27.81
CA GLU A 7 2.73 6.03 28.40
C GLU A 7 2.17 4.96 27.45
N GLU A 8 3.00 3.92 27.30
CA GLU A 8 2.66 2.50 27.39
C GLU A 8 1.53 1.93 26.51
N HIS A 9 1.94 1.23 25.44
CA HIS A 9 1.25 0.00 25.07
C HIS A 9 2.22 -1.18 25.05
N HIS A 10 1.96 -2.03 26.03
CA HIS A 10 2.60 -3.27 26.41
C HIS A 10 2.78 -4.30 25.28
N ALA A 11 3.75 -5.17 25.57
CA ALA A 11 3.84 -6.58 25.19
C ALA A 11 4.34 -6.88 23.78
N GLY A 12 5.62 -7.28 23.72
CA GLY A 12 6.09 -8.22 22.72
C GLY A 12 5.16 -9.44 22.73
N LYS A 13 4.31 -9.54 21.70
CA LYS A 13 3.42 -10.68 21.53
C LYS A 13 4.29 -11.88 21.15
N ASN A 14 4.42 -12.84 22.06
CA ASN A 14 4.89 -14.19 21.76
C ASN A 14 3.90 -14.85 20.79
N MET A 15 4.07 -14.57 19.50
CA MET A 15 3.23 -15.14 18.46
C MET A 15 3.62 -16.59 18.22
N THR A 16 2.68 -17.50 18.47
CA THR A 16 2.86 -18.93 18.24
C THR A 16 3.14 -19.20 16.75
N PHE A 17 3.89 -20.25 16.46
CA PHE A 17 4.34 -20.59 15.10
C PHE A 17 3.17 -20.79 14.11
N HIS A 18 2.00 -21.24 14.61
CA HIS A 18 0.80 -21.43 13.80
C HIS A 18 0.17 -20.11 13.32
N GLN A 19 0.22 -19.07 14.16
CA GLN A 19 -0.39 -17.77 13.84
C GLN A 19 0.40 -16.99 12.78
N ARG A 20 1.72 -17.19 12.70
CA ARG A 20 2.56 -16.66 11.61
C ARG A 20 2.23 -17.25 10.24
N ARG A 21 1.75 -18.50 10.20
CA ARG A 21 1.47 -19.20 8.93
C ARG A 21 0.19 -18.70 8.26
N SER A 22 -0.83 -18.33 9.04
CA SER A 22 -2.12 -17.83 8.51
C SER A 22 -2.06 -16.43 7.89
N GLU A 23 -1.10 -15.58 8.27
CA GLU A 23 -0.93 -14.25 7.65
C GLU A 23 -0.21 -14.33 6.29
N LEU A 24 0.63 -15.34 6.09
CA LEU A 24 1.34 -15.57 4.83
C LEU A 24 0.44 -16.08 3.70
N GLU A 25 -0.73 -16.63 4.02
CA GLU A 25 -1.63 -17.27 3.06
C GLU A 25 -2.70 -16.33 2.49
N LYS A 26 -2.86 -15.11 3.03
CA LYS A 26 -3.83 -14.16 2.47
C LYS A 26 -3.30 -13.59 1.14
N PRO A 27 -4.14 -13.54 0.08
CA PRO A 27 -3.75 -12.88 -1.15
C PRO A 27 -3.41 -11.41 -0.84
N LYS A 28 -2.29 -10.95 -1.40
CA LYS A 28 -1.87 -9.55 -1.25
C LYS A 28 -2.89 -8.65 -1.97
N PRO A 29 -3.24 -7.48 -1.43
CA PRO A 29 -4.11 -6.56 -2.15
C PRO A 29 -3.38 -6.00 -3.40
N PRO A 30 -4.12 -5.61 -4.45
CA PRO A 30 -3.54 -4.93 -5.59
C PRO A 30 -2.90 -3.59 -5.21
N LEU A 31 -1.88 -3.19 -5.97
CA LEU A 31 -1.15 -1.93 -5.78
C LEU A 31 -1.29 -1.04 -7.02
N THR A 32 -1.45 0.26 -6.79
CA THR A 32 -1.46 1.30 -7.81
C THR A 32 -0.14 2.06 -7.76
N PHE A 33 0.54 2.20 -8.90
CA PHE A 33 1.76 2.98 -9.04
C PHE A 33 1.43 4.33 -9.66
N LEU A 34 1.90 5.40 -9.02
CA LEU A 34 1.68 6.77 -9.44
C LEU A 34 3.00 7.45 -9.77
N ARG A 35 3.03 8.20 -10.86
CA ARG A 35 4.13 9.08 -11.26
C ARG A 35 3.74 10.54 -11.07
N CYS A 36 4.60 11.32 -10.42
CA CYS A 36 4.43 12.76 -10.29
C CYS A 36 4.65 13.46 -11.64
N LYS A 37 3.70 14.31 -12.04
CA LYS A 37 3.81 15.10 -13.29
C LYS A 37 4.82 16.25 -13.15
N ASN A 38 5.11 16.69 -11.92
CA ASN A 38 6.04 17.78 -11.66
C ASN A 38 7.52 17.34 -11.56
N CYS A 39 7.81 16.28 -10.80
CA CYS A 39 9.20 15.86 -10.53
C CYS A 39 9.54 14.43 -11.00
N GLY A 40 8.61 13.74 -11.64
CA GLY A 40 8.82 12.38 -12.18
C GLY A 40 8.92 11.25 -11.15
N THR A 41 8.84 11.57 -9.84
CA THR A 41 8.95 10.55 -8.79
C THR A 41 7.80 9.57 -8.85
N GLU A 42 8.13 8.28 -8.77
CA GLU A 42 7.17 7.19 -8.69
C GLU A 42 7.04 6.65 -7.27
N HIS A 43 5.82 6.32 -6.87
CA HIS A 43 5.54 5.60 -5.62
C HIS A 43 4.29 4.74 -5.78
N SER A 44 4.04 3.84 -4.83
CA SER A 44 2.90 2.94 -4.83
C SER A 44 1.97 3.19 -3.64
N ARG A 45 0.68 2.91 -3.82
CA ARG A 45 -0.31 2.79 -2.74
C ARG A 45 -1.22 1.58 -2.98
N LEU A 46 -2.07 1.26 -2.01
CA LEU A 46 -3.16 0.31 -2.20
C LEU A 46 -4.08 0.80 -3.33
N PHE A 47 -4.55 -0.16 -4.13
CA PHE A 47 -5.57 0.11 -5.14
C PHE A 47 -6.83 0.69 -4.50
N LYS A 48 -7.36 1.76 -5.11
CA LYS A 48 -8.65 2.37 -4.75
C LYS A 48 -9.65 2.05 -5.86
N HIS A 49 -10.94 1.96 -5.50
CA HIS A 49 -12.00 1.82 -6.49
C HIS A 49 -11.90 2.93 -7.55
N ASN A 50 -12.08 2.58 -8.83
CA ASN A 50 -11.88 3.45 -9.99
C ASN A 50 -10.44 3.90 -10.28
N ASP A 51 -9.41 3.24 -9.74
CA ASP A 51 -8.06 3.38 -10.29
C ASP A 51 -7.99 2.70 -11.67
N TYR A 52 -7.39 3.40 -12.64
CA TYR A 52 -7.09 2.87 -13.98
C TYR A 52 -5.80 3.53 -14.51
N ILE A 53 -5.09 2.84 -15.40
CA ILE A 53 -3.85 3.35 -15.99
C ILE A 53 -4.13 4.64 -16.75
N PHE A 54 -3.25 5.63 -16.62
CA PHE A 54 -3.36 6.99 -17.15
C PHE A 54 -4.42 7.88 -16.50
N LYS A 55 -5.11 7.43 -15.44
CA LYS A 55 -5.94 8.32 -14.64
C LYS A 55 -5.09 9.44 -14.04
N GLU A 56 -5.50 10.68 -14.28
CA GLU A 56 -4.96 11.83 -13.55
C GLU A 56 -5.55 11.89 -12.14
N ILE A 57 -4.68 12.01 -11.16
CA ILE A 57 -5.05 12.21 -9.76
C ILE A 57 -4.78 13.67 -9.43
N ARG A 58 -5.82 14.34 -8.95
CA ARG A 58 -5.80 15.72 -8.48
C ARG A 58 -6.50 15.73 -7.12
N GLY A 59 -5.74 15.92 -6.04
CA GLY A 59 -6.31 15.89 -4.70
C GLY A 59 -5.24 15.85 -3.62
N GLU A 60 -5.65 16.12 -2.37
CA GLU A 60 -4.71 16.24 -1.26
C GLU A 60 -4.26 14.91 -0.66
N GLU A 61 -5.05 13.85 -0.86
CA GLU A 61 -4.78 12.53 -0.29
C GLU A 61 -3.60 11.81 -0.95
N ASP A 62 -3.32 12.12 -2.22
CA ASP A 62 -2.33 11.41 -3.05
C ASP A 62 -1.31 12.41 -3.64
N LYS A 63 -0.77 13.31 -2.80
CA LYS A 63 0.31 14.23 -3.20
C LYS A 63 1.63 13.49 -3.39
N CYS A 64 2.50 14.03 -4.22
CA CYS A 64 3.85 13.51 -4.40
C CYS A 64 4.61 13.52 -3.06
N PRO A 65 5.10 12.38 -2.57
CA PRO A 65 5.81 12.32 -1.28
C PRO A 65 7.18 13.02 -1.31
N LYS A 66 7.71 13.30 -2.51
CA LYS A 66 9.00 13.99 -2.68
C LYS A 66 8.87 15.51 -2.75
N CYS A 67 7.92 16.03 -3.53
CA CYS A 67 7.82 17.47 -3.79
C CYS A 67 6.48 18.11 -3.41
N GLY A 68 5.54 17.34 -2.85
CA GLY A 68 4.23 17.83 -2.40
C GLY A 68 3.25 18.22 -3.52
N SER A 69 3.62 18.06 -4.80
CA SER A 69 2.73 18.38 -5.91
C SER A 69 1.47 17.51 -5.86
N PRO A 70 0.27 18.09 -6.07
CA PRO A 70 -0.99 17.34 -6.09
C PRO A 70 -1.25 16.63 -7.43
N GLU A 71 -0.37 16.81 -8.42
CA GLU A 71 -0.55 16.27 -9.77
C GLU A 71 0.23 14.97 -9.96
N MET A 72 -0.52 13.88 -10.02
CA MET A 72 0.00 12.53 -10.24
C MET A 72 -0.76 11.85 -11.38
N ILE A 73 -0.13 10.86 -12.02
CA ILE A 73 -0.78 9.99 -13.00
C ILE A 73 -0.54 8.53 -12.64
N ILE A 74 -1.56 7.69 -12.73
CA ILE A 74 -1.41 6.25 -12.52
C ILE A 74 -0.65 5.67 -13.73
N VAL A 75 0.46 4.97 -13.49
CA VAL A 75 1.31 4.39 -14.55
C VAL A 75 1.25 2.87 -14.60
N ASN A 76 0.84 2.21 -13.51
CA ASN A 76 0.70 0.76 -13.46
C ASN A 76 -0.25 0.32 -12.33
N ILE A 77 -0.87 -0.85 -12.47
CA ILE A 77 -1.65 -1.52 -11.42
C ILE A 77 -1.17 -2.97 -11.34
N TYR A 78 -0.59 -3.34 -10.21
CA TYR A 78 -0.15 -4.70 -9.93
C TYR A 78 -1.26 -5.50 -9.25
N VAL A 79 -1.67 -6.60 -9.89
CA VAL A 79 -2.60 -7.57 -9.33
C VAL A 79 -1.81 -8.86 -9.05
N PRO A 80 -1.62 -9.26 -7.78
CA PRO A 80 -0.95 -10.51 -7.46
C PRO A 80 -1.80 -11.70 -7.92
N GLU A 81 -1.17 -12.65 -8.60
CA GLU A 81 -1.81 -13.90 -9.01
C GLU A 81 -2.22 -14.73 -7.77
N GLU A 82 -3.45 -15.22 -7.76
CA GLU A 82 -3.84 -16.28 -6.83
C GLU A 82 -3.18 -17.58 -7.32
N ARG A 83 -2.34 -18.20 -6.49
CA ARG A 83 -1.83 -19.54 -6.80
C ARG A 83 -3.01 -20.50 -6.77
N GLU A 84 -3.59 -20.81 -7.93
CA GLU A 84 -4.55 -21.90 -8.06
C GLU A 84 -3.91 -23.17 -7.50
N LYS A 85 -4.51 -23.73 -6.44
CA LYS A 85 -4.21 -25.10 -6.04
C LYS A 85 -4.73 -26.00 -7.14
N GLN A 86 -3.90 -26.32 -8.14
CA GLN A 86 -4.16 -27.41 -9.07
C GLN A 86 -4.17 -28.72 -8.27
N GLY A 87 -5.34 -29.09 -7.76
CA GLY A 87 -5.62 -30.43 -7.28
C GLY A 87 -5.69 -31.36 -8.47
N ARG A 88 -4.61 -32.13 -8.69
CA ARG A 88 -4.66 -33.35 -9.51
C ARG A 88 -5.73 -34.27 -8.93
N GLY A 89 -6.67 -34.68 -9.77
CA GLY A 89 -7.61 -35.78 -9.49
C GLY A 89 -6.92 -37.13 -9.44
#